data_AF-A0A8B7XLE7-F1
#
_entry.id   AF-A0A8B7XLE7-F1
#
_cell.length_a   1.000
_cell.length_b   1.000
_cell.length_c   1.000
_cell.angle_alpha   90.00
_cell.angle_beta   90.00
_cell.angle_gamma   90.00
#
_symmetry.space_group_name_H-M   'P 1'
#
loop_
_entity.id
_entity.type
_entity.pdbx_description
1 polymer ?
#
loop_
_entity_poly.entity_id
_entity_poly.type
_entity_poly.pdbx_seq_one_letter_code
_entity_poly.pdbx_strand_id
1 'polypeptide(L)'
;MASALNKAFNEGSELAVLIGSDVPSNSADILDTALSKLRSPDCEMILGQAKDGGYYLVGLRREVKERLGVLDGIFEGIEWSTPTVCQRQVEVAALLGVKVQLLPQILQDVNSSWIDYIEIIVSDGGSIDSTLGKVEDFAEKNPDLRIKMVRGSKGRGKQLNAGAREATGVNLLFLHADGRLPRAFDRHVLLTLAEPGTIAGAFNLGWDVLQEDQRNDCSWLVQAQLRLGQLMRLASYKFTETAFGDQGLFMSRQTFDKAGRFPPYRLMEDYEMAMNLQRHGHLKIIQDVFIIASARRLIKKGVWKVALINCLLILGYHISVHPDTLARFYYG
;
A
#
# COMPACT_ATOMS: atom_id res chain seq x y z
N MET A 1 22.25 7.11 18.04
CA MET A 1 21.15 8.04 18.40
C MET A 1 21.71 9.34 19.01
N ALA A 2 22.51 9.29 20.07
CA ALA A 2 23.13 10.46 20.73
C ALA A 2 23.76 11.48 19.76
N SER A 3 24.60 11.01 18.82
CA SER A 3 25.26 11.88 17.83
C SER A 3 24.27 12.71 16.98
N ALA A 4 23.16 12.11 16.52
CA ALA A 4 22.16 12.80 15.72
C ALA A 4 21.41 13.87 16.53
N LEU A 5 21.05 13.56 17.79
CA LEU A 5 20.42 14.52 18.71
C LEU A 5 21.39 15.66 19.06
N ASN A 6 22.65 15.34 19.38
CA ASN A 6 23.67 16.33 19.68
C ASN A 6 23.86 17.31 18.51
N LYS A 7 23.90 16.80 17.27
CA LYS A 7 23.98 17.61 16.05
C LYS A 7 22.78 18.55 15.94
N ALA A 8 21.55 18.04 16.04
CA ALA A 8 20.33 18.86 15.94
C ALA A 8 20.30 20.01 16.97
N PHE A 9 20.74 19.75 18.20
CA PHE A 9 20.84 20.77 19.25
C PHE A 9 22.01 21.75 19.02
N ASN A 10 23.13 21.31 18.47
CA ASN A 10 24.25 22.19 18.09
C ASN A 10 23.86 23.13 16.95
N GLU A 11 22.95 22.72 16.08
CA GLU A 11 22.39 23.51 14.98
C GLU A 11 21.28 24.47 15.45
N GLY A 12 20.96 24.50 16.75
CA GLY A 12 20.08 25.50 17.37
C GLY A 12 18.66 25.04 17.67
N SER A 13 18.31 23.76 17.42
CA SER A 13 16.97 23.24 17.71
C SER A 13 16.67 23.26 19.22
N GLU A 14 15.44 23.63 19.61
CA GLU A 14 14.98 23.52 21.02
C GLU A 14 14.47 22.12 21.36
N LEU A 15 13.86 21.45 20.37
CA LEU A 15 13.35 20.08 20.46
C LEU A 15 13.98 19.27 19.35
N ALA A 16 14.39 18.03 19.64
CA ALA A 16 14.90 17.11 18.65
C ALA A 16 14.21 15.76 18.79
N VAL A 17 13.68 15.24 17.69
CA VAL A 17 13.00 13.95 17.63
C VAL A 17 13.65 13.08 16.57
N LEU A 18 14.02 11.86 16.95
CA LEU A 18 14.44 10.79 16.06
C LEU A 18 13.30 9.80 15.91
N ILE A 19 13.03 9.41 14.68
CA ILE A 19 12.05 8.38 14.33
C ILE A 19 12.76 7.31 13.48
N GLY A 20 12.43 6.04 13.69
CA GLY A 20 12.92 4.97 12.83
C GLY A 20 12.47 5.21 11.38
N SER A 21 13.33 4.88 10.40
CA SER A 21 12.98 4.98 8.98
C SER A 21 11.92 3.96 8.54
N ASP A 22 11.69 2.95 9.38
CA ASP A 22 10.80 1.81 9.24
C ASP A 22 9.43 2.03 9.93
N VAL A 23 9.20 3.20 10.52
CA VAL A 23 7.97 3.53 11.25
C VAL A 23 6.83 3.86 10.27
N PRO A 24 5.59 3.39 10.50
CA PRO A 24 4.46 3.65 9.62
C PRO A 24 4.24 5.13 9.32
N SER A 25 3.66 5.40 8.16
CA SER A 25 3.48 6.74 7.58
C SER A 25 2.62 7.71 8.41
N ASN A 26 2.04 7.32 9.56
CA ASN A 26 1.41 8.26 10.51
C ASN A 26 2.42 9.13 11.28
N SER A 27 3.63 9.27 10.74
CA SER A 27 4.73 10.02 11.32
C SER A 27 4.33 11.47 11.62
N ALA A 28 3.46 12.12 10.84
CA ALA A 28 3.06 13.51 11.07
C ALA A 28 2.28 13.68 12.39
N ASP A 29 1.15 12.99 12.59
CA ASP A 29 0.36 13.10 13.82
C ASP A 29 1.12 12.62 15.06
N ILE A 30 1.96 11.59 14.88
CA ILE A 30 2.85 11.07 15.92
C ILE A 30 3.90 12.12 16.28
N LEU A 31 4.54 12.76 15.30
CA LEU A 31 5.51 13.82 15.52
C LEU A 31 4.84 15.05 16.14
N ASP A 32 3.66 15.45 15.70
CA ASP A 32 2.90 16.57 16.26
C ASP A 32 2.48 16.28 17.71
N THR A 33 2.07 15.05 18.01
CA THR A 33 1.78 14.60 19.38
C THR A 33 3.06 14.56 20.22
N ALA A 34 4.17 14.08 19.65
CA ALA A 34 5.45 14.00 20.35
C ALA A 34 5.97 15.40 20.69
N LEU A 35 5.95 16.31 19.72
CA LEU A 35 6.37 17.70 19.86
C LEU A 35 5.45 18.47 20.80
N SER A 36 4.13 18.29 20.71
CA SER A 36 3.19 18.97 21.62
C SER A 36 3.38 18.52 23.07
N LYS A 37 3.59 17.22 23.32
CA LYS A 37 3.96 16.72 24.65
C LYS A 37 5.33 17.24 25.10
N LEU A 38 6.34 17.21 24.23
CA LEU A 38 7.66 17.78 24.51
C LEU A 38 7.64 19.29 24.73
N ARG A 39 6.56 20.02 24.44
CA ARG A 39 6.39 21.43 24.84
C ARG A 39 5.85 21.57 26.26
N SER A 40 5.26 20.52 26.85
CA SER A 40 4.81 20.51 28.24
C SER A 40 5.97 20.34 29.24
N PRO A 41 6.05 21.14 30.32
CA PRO A 41 7.14 21.08 31.32
C PRO A 41 7.25 19.74 32.06
N ASP A 42 6.27 18.85 31.91
CA ASP A 42 6.25 17.51 32.47
C ASP A 42 6.80 16.42 31.52
N CYS A 43 7.36 16.82 30.39
CA CYS A 43 7.99 15.92 29.42
C CYS A 43 9.32 16.52 28.95
N GLU A 44 10.41 15.90 29.39
CA GLU A 44 11.78 16.23 28.95
C GLU A 44 12.28 15.24 27.89
N MET A 45 11.76 14.02 27.95
CA MET A 45 12.01 12.95 26.99
C MET A 45 10.69 12.27 26.62
N ILE A 46 10.56 11.89 25.36
CA ILE A 46 9.41 11.14 24.86
C ILE A 46 9.86 9.89 24.13
N LEU A 47 9.18 8.77 24.39
CA LEU A 47 9.42 7.50 23.72
C LEU A 47 8.14 6.97 23.08
N GLY A 48 8.25 6.59 21.80
CA GLY A 48 7.23 5.82 21.10
C GLY A 48 7.46 4.34 21.30
N GLN A 49 6.73 3.70 22.22
CA GLN A 49 6.95 2.29 22.53
C GLN A 49 6.48 1.38 21.38
N ALA A 50 7.35 0.46 20.96
CA ALA A 50 7.03 -0.61 20.02
C ALA A 50 6.58 -1.88 20.77
N LYS A 51 5.84 -2.76 20.09
CA LYS A 51 5.31 -4.00 20.72
C LYS A 51 6.38 -5.05 21.02
N ASP A 52 7.44 -5.11 20.23
CA ASP A 52 8.58 -6.00 20.47
C ASP A 52 9.41 -5.62 21.70
N GLY A 53 9.09 -4.51 22.37
CA GLY A 53 9.80 -4.00 23.54
C GLY A 53 10.87 -2.94 23.21
N GLY A 54 11.07 -2.64 21.92
CA GLY A 54 11.85 -1.49 21.45
C GLY A 54 11.06 -0.18 21.48
N TYR A 55 11.60 0.85 20.82
CA TYR A 55 10.89 2.09 20.57
C TYR A 55 11.10 2.56 19.13
N TYR A 56 10.05 3.09 18.53
CA TYR A 56 10.03 3.59 17.15
C TYR A 56 10.37 5.08 17.06
N LEU A 57 10.27 5.80 18.18
CA LEU A 57 10.53 7.24 18.28
C LEU A 57 11.22 7.55 19.60
N VAL A 58 12.20 8.45 19.58
CA VAL A 58 12.79 9.08 20.76
C VAL A 58 12.93 10.57 20.54
N GLY A 59 12.44 11.38 21.47
CA GLY A 59 12.58 12.83 21.42
C GLY A 59 13.06 13.41 22.73
N LEU A 60 13.81 14.51 22.64
CA LEU A 60 14.39 15.22 23.78
C LEU A 60 14.24 16.73 23.60
N ARG A 61 14.27 17.43 24.73
CA ARG A 61 14.47 18.87 24.74
C ARG A 61 15.94 19.26 24.89
N ARG A 62 16.28 20.46 24.43
CA ARG A 62 17.62 21.03 24.52
C ARG A 62 18.10 21.18 25.96
N GLU A 63 17.21 21.51 26.89
CA GLU A 63 17.53 21.68 28.31
C GLU A 63 18.10 20.39 28.93
N VAL A 64 17.69 19.22 28.43
CA VAL A 64 18.27 17.93 28.85
C VAL A 64 19.73 17.83 28.44
N LYS A 65 20.05 18.21 27.20
CA LYS A 65 21.44 18.25 26.72
C LYS A 65 22.26 19.26 27.53
N GLU A 66 21.73 20.45 27.77
CA GLU A 66 22.44 21.48 28.53
C GLU A 66 22.71 21.05 29.97
N ARG A 67 21.78 20.32 30.59
CA ARG A 67 21.93 19.75 31.93
C ARG A 67 22.91 18.58 31.99
N LEU A 68 22.89 17.68 31.01
CA LEU A 68 23.74 16.48 31.00
C LEU A 68 25.10 16.72 30.33
N GLY A 69 25.28 17.82 29.60
CA GLY A 69 26.47 18.15 28.81
C GLY A 69 26.58 17.29 27.54
N VAL A 70 26.69 15.97 27.70
CA VAL A 70 26.83 15.00 26.61
C VAL A 70 25.72 13.95 26.71
N LEU A 71 24.99 13.74 25.61
CA LEU A 71 23.86 12.81 25.58
C LEU A 71 24.24 11.32 25.53
N ASP A 72 25.51 10.95 25.46
CA ASP A 72 25.90 9.53 25.37
C ASP A 72 25.43 8.72 26.59
N GLY A 73 25.50 9.32 27.78
CA GLY A 73 25.10 8.67 29.04
C GLY A 73 23.60 8.30 29.11
N ILE A 74 22.71 8.98 28.36
CA ILE A 74 21.28 8.61 28.35
C ILE A 74 21.02 7.35 27.50
N PHE A 75 21.95 6.94 26.65
CA PHE A 75 21.83 5.73 25.81
C PHE A 75 22.79 4.61 26.22
N GLU A 76 23.52 4.80 27.33
CA GLU A 76 24.53 3.85 27.81
C GLU A 76 23.89 2.66 28.54
N GLY A 77 24.46 1.46 28.36
CA GLY A 77 23.99 0.25 29.05
C GLY A 77 22.64 -0.29 28.57
N ILE A 78 22.22 0.08 27.35
CA ILE A 78 21.03 -0.47 26.69
C ILE A 78 21.45 -1.63 25.79
N GLU A 79 20.93 -2.81 26.07
CA GLU A 79 21.12 -3.99 25.23
C GLU A 79 20.17 -3.91 24.03
N TRP A 80 20.68 -3.41 22.90
CA TRP A 80 19.90 -3.22 21.68
C TRP A 80 19.36 -4.53 21.12
N SER A 81 18.25 -4.44 20.38
CA SER A 81 17.57 -5.59 19.75
C SER A 81 17.01 -6.61 20.76
N THR A 82 16.64 -6.16 21.96
CA THR A 82 15.99 -6.98 22.98
C THR A 82 14.60 -6.44 23.36
N PRO A 83 13.71 -7.26 23.94
CA PRO A 83 12.40 -6.80 24.39
C PRO A 83 12.40 -5.85 25.60
N THR A 84 13.56 -5.59 26.18
CA THR A 84 13.71 -4.73 27.36
C THR A 84 14.24 -3.34 27.00
N VAL A 85 14.52 -3.05 25.73
CA VAL A 85 15.12 -1.78 25.27
C VAL A 85 14.36 -0.55 25.76
N CYS A 86 13.04 -0.48 25.53
CA CYS A 86 12.25 0.68 25.91
C CYS A 86 12.16 0.83 27.43
N GLN A 87 11.96 -0.29 28.15
CA GLN A 87 11.92 -0.28 29.61
C GLN A 87 13.26 0.22 30.17
N ARG A 88 14.37 -0.33 29.67
CA ARG A 88 15.72 0.04 30.12
C ARG A 88 16.02 1.51 29.82
N GLN A 89 15.58 2.01 28.67
CA GLN A 89 15.73 3.42 28.31
C GLN A 89 15.00 4.35 29.29
N VAL A 90 13.80 3.97 29.75
CA VAL A 90 13.06 4.71 30.78
C VAL A 90 13.80 4.69 32.11
N GLU A 91 14.34 3.55 32.53
CA GLU A 91 15.11 3.41 33.77
C GLU A 91 16.37 4.29 33.76
N VAL A 92 17.14 4.27 32.66
CA VAL A 92 18.35 5.10 32.51
C VAL A 92 18.00 6.59 32.58
N ALA A 93 16.95 7.02 31.89
CA ALA A 93 16.49 8.40 31.93
C ALA A 93 16.03 8.82 33.34
N ALA A 94 15.34 7.93 34.07
CA ALA A 94 14.91 8.19 35.44
C ALA A 94 16.10 8.34 36.40
N LEU A 95 17.15 7.53 36.25
CA LEU A 95 18.39 7.66 37.05
C LEU A 95 19.10 9.00 36.82
N LEU A 96 18.97 9.57 35.62
CA LEU A 96 19.50 10.90 35.28
C LEU A 96 18.55 12.05 35.63
N GLY A 97 17.42 11.74 36.29
CA GLY A 97 16.41 12.74 36.65
C GLY A 97 15.73 13.38 35.44
N VAL A 98 15.57 12.63 34.34
CA VAL A 98 14.88 13.08 33.11
C VAL A 98 13.43 12.58 33.14
N LYS A 99 12.47 13.50 33.02
CA LYS A 99 11.05 13.16 32.98
C LYS A 99 10.67 12.56 31.63
N VAL A 100 10.38 11.25 31.60
CA VAL A 100 9.97 10.53 30.40
C VAL A 100 8.45 10.44 30.31
N GLN A 101 7.89 10.69 29.13
CA GLN A 101 6.53 10.28 28.79
C GLN A 101 6.55 9.25 27.67
N LEU A 102 5.60 8.32 27.74
CA LEU A 102 5.37 7.35 26.68
C LEU A 102 4.24 7.83 25.76
N LEU A 103 4.45 7.67 24.46
CA LEU A 103 3.33 7.63 23.52
C LEU A 103 2.64 6.26 23.63
N PRO A 104 1.35 6.17 23.27
CA PRO A 104 0.64 4.90 23.21
C PRO A 104 1.44 3.88 22.40
N GLN A 105 1.38 2.60 22.82
CA GLN A 105 1.92 1.51 22.02
C GLN A 105 1.22 1.52 20.67
N ILE A 106 1.98 1.72 19.61
CA ILE A 106 1.48 1.55 18.26
C ILE A 106 1.82 0.11 17.88
N LEU A 107 0.81 -0.60 17.32
CA LEU A 107 1.00 -1.89 16.67
C LEU A 107 2.24 -1.80 15.76
N GLN A 108 3.26 -2.58 16.06
CA GLN A 108 4.36 -2.77 15.13
C GLN A 108 3.81 -3.48 13.88
N ASP A 109 4.37 -3.10 12.74
CA ASP A 109 4.00 -3.46 11.37
C ASP A 109 2.66 -2.94 10.84
N VAL A 110 2.78 -2.36 9.66
CA VAL A 110 1.79 -1.76 8.73
C VAL A 110 0.65 -2.72 8.32
N ASN A 111 0.41 -3.81 9.02
CA ASN A 111 -0.47 -4.89 8.54
C ASN A 111 -1.79 -5.08 9.31
N SER A 112 -2.13 -4.28 10.31
CA SER A 112 -3.31 -4.57 11.14
C SER A 112 -4.28 -3.43 11.44
N SER A 113 -3.98 -2.17 11.12
CA SER A 113 -4.97 -1.08 11.31
C SER A 113 -6.17 -1.21 10.37
N TRP A 114 -5.99 -1.81 9.20
CA TRP A 114 -7.03 -1.95 8.19
C TRP A 114 -8.09 -2.99 8.54
N ILE A 115 -7.77 -3.95 9.42
CA ILE A 115 -8.65 -5.09 9.75
C ILE A 115 -10.00 -4.61 10.33
N ASP A 116 -9.98 -3.51 11.08
CA ASP A 116 -11.18 -3.01 11.77
C ASP A 116 -12.21 -2.35 10.84
N TYR A 117 -11.78 -1.87 9.67
CA TYR A 117 -12.63 -1.07 8.76
C TYR A 117 -12.64 -1.53 7.31
N ILE A 118 -11.88 -2.57 6.95
CA ILE A 118 -11.93 -3.19 5.62
C ILE A 118 -12.75 -4.48 5.68
N GLU A 119 -13.64 -4.62 4.72
CA GLU A 119 -14.27 -5.89 4.38
C GLU A 119 -13.61 -6.47 3.14
N ILE A 120 -13.48 -7.79 3.09
CA ILE A 120 -12.89 -8.51 1.96
C ILE A 120 -14.02 -9.32 1.31
N ILE A 121 -14.29 -9.05 0.04
CA ILE A 121 -15.31 -9.77 -0.71
C ILE A 121 -14.66 -10.54 -1.84
N VAL A 122 -14.81 -11.85 -1.80
CA VAL A 122 -14.26 -12.76 -2.81
C VAL A 122 -15.41 -13.25 -3.68
N SER A 123 -15.42 -12.82 -4.93
CA SER A 123 -16.40 -13.27 -5.92
C SER A 123 -15.86 -14.45 -6.72
N ASP A 124 -16.42 -15.63 -6.48
CA ASP A 124 -16.09 -16.81 -7.28
C ASP A 124 -16.92 -16.88 -8.56
N GLY A 125 -16.26 -17.23 -9.67
CA GLY A 125 -16.84 -17.32 -11.01
C GLY A 125 -17.43 -18.66 -11.41
N GLY A 126 -17.56 -19.59 -10.47
CA GLY A 126 -17.78 -21.01 -10.74
C GLY A 126 -16.46 -21.75 -10.91
N SER A 127 -15.50 -21.52 -10.01
CA SER A 127 -14.25 -22.28 -9.99
C SER A 127 -14.56 -23.76 -9.70
N ILE A 128 -13.89 -24.65 -10.44
CA ILE A 128 -14.05 -26.11 -10.33
C ILE A 128 -12.94 -26.71 -9.45
N ASP A 129 -11.98 -25.89 -9.03
CA ASP A 129 -10.87 -26.28 -8.18
C ASP A 129 -11.15 -25.95 -6.70
N SER A 130 -10.19 -26.27 -5.84
CA SER A 130 -10.28 -26.04 -4.39
C SER A 130 -10.17 -24.57 -3.98
N THR A 131 -10.37 -23.60 -4.88
CA THR A 131 -10.24 -22.17 -4.56
C THR A 131 -11.22 -21.75 -3.48
N LEU A 132 -12.47 -22.24 -3.56
CA LEU A 132 -13.48 -21.96 -2.52
C LEU A 132 -13.04 -22.48 -1.16
N GLY A 133 -12.60 -23.74 -1.09
CA GLY A 133 -12.14 -24.35 0.17
C GLY A 133 -10.93 -23.64 0.76
N LYS A 134 -9.98 -23.14 -0.06
CA LYS A 134 -8.84 -22.36 0.45
C LYS A 134 -9.25 -21.04 1.08
N VAL A 135 -10.28 -20.38 0.54
CA VAL A 135 -10.75 -19.11 1.10
C VAL A 135 -11.56 -19.36 2.38
N GLU A 136 -12.36 -20.42 2.41
CA GLU A 136 -13.05 -20.88 3.63
C GLU A 136 -12.06 -21.21 4.74
N ASP A 137 -11.05 -22.05 4.46
CA ASP A 137 -9.97 -22.39 5.40
C ASP A 137 -9.22 -21.15 5.91
N PHE A 138 -9.02 -20.15 5.03
CA PHE A 138 -8.35 -18.91 5.39
C PHE A 138 -9.23 -18.03 6.28
N ALA A 139 -10.54 -17.95 5.99
CA ALA A 139 -11.50 -17.22 6.81
C ALA A 139 -11.64 -17.84 8.20
N GLU A 140 -11.70 -19.17 8.30
CA GLU A 140 -11.76 -19.88 9.58
C GLU A 140 -10.52 -19.65 10.44
N LYS A 141 -9.34 -19.57 9.82
CA LYS A 141 -8.07 -19.29 10.52
C LYS A 141 -7.90 -17.83 10.93
N ASN A 142 -8.69 -16.92 10.37
CA ASN A 142 -8.57 -15.48 10.61
C ASN A 142 -9.94 -14.87 10.94
N PRO A 143 -10.52 -15.21 12.11
CA PRO A 143 -11.88 -14.79 12.49
C PRO A 143 -12.04 -13.27 12.64
N ASP A 144 -10.93 -12.55 12.86
CA ASP A 144 -10.93 -11.09 12.96
C ASP A 144 -11.14 -10.40 11.60
N LEU A 145 -10.94 -11.12 10.48
CA LEU A 145 -11.13 -10.58 9.13
C LEU A 145 -12.60 -10.72 8.68
N ARG A 146 -13.16 -9.62 8.19
CA ARG A 146 -14.50 -9.61 7.59
C ARG A 146 -14.47 -10.12 6.15
N ILE A 147 -14.37 -11.44 5.98
CA ILE A 147 -14.35 -12.08 4.66
C ILE A 147 -15.75 -12.57 4.30
N LYS A 148 -16.24 -12.17 3.12
CA LYS A 148 -17.53 -12.61 2.57
C LYS A 148 -17.35 -13.23 1.19
N MET A 149 -17.90 -14.43 1.02
CA MET A 149 -17.91 -15.15 -0.24
C MET A 149 -19.17 -14.83 -1.04
N VAL A 150 -19.01 -14.54 -2.33
CA VAL A 150 -20.14 -14.27 -3.23
C VAL A 150 -20.00 -15.07 -4.52
N ARG A 151 -21.12 -15.52 -5.09
CA ARG A 151 -21.13 -16.22 -6.38
C ARG A 151 -21.41 -15.23 -7.50
N GLY A 152 -20.46 -15.08 -8.40
CA GLY A 152 -20.58 -14.33 -9.64
C GLY A 152 -20.75 -15.26 -10.83
N SER A 153 -21.51 -14.83 -11.84
CA SER A 153 -21.51 -15.51 -13.14
C SER A 153 -20.13 -15.38 -13.81
N LYS A 154 -19.74 -16.34 -14.65
CA LYS A 154 -18.49 -16.31 -15.41
C LYS A 154 -18.27 -14.99 -16.17
N GLY A 155 -17.11 -14.38 -15.95
CA GLY A 155 -16.68 -13.11 -16.55
C GLY A 155 -16.18 -12.14 -15.48
N ARG A 156 -15.00 -11.56 -15.69
CA ARG A 156 -14.30 -10.71 -14.69
C ARG A 156 -15.14 -9.51 -14.28
N GLY A 157 -15.65 -8.72 -15.24
CA GLY A 157 -16.53 -7.59 -14.93
C GLY A 157 -17.79 -7.97 -14.13
N LYS A 158 -18.39 -9.13 -14.42
CA LYS A 158 -19.58 -9.62 -13.70
C LYS A 158 -19.26 -10.01 -12.26
N GLN A 159 -18.10 -10.63 -12.03
CA GLN A 159 -17.62 -10.98 -10.68
C GLN A 159 -17.29 -9.74 -9.86
N LEU A 160 -16.59 -8.76 -10.44
CA LEU A 160 -16.28 -7.49 -9.78
C LEU A 160 -17.57 -6.73 -9.41
N ASN A 161 -18.56 -6.72 -10.30
CA ASN A 161 -19.87 -6.12 -10.01
C ASN A 161 -20.66 -6.87 -8.93
N ALA A 162 -20.58 -8.21 -8.90
CA ALA A 162 -21.22 -9.01 -7.86
C ALA A 162 -20.60 -8.71 -6.48
N GLY A 163 -19.26 -8.63 -6.41
CA GLY A 163 -18.57 -8.21 -5.20
C GLY A 163 -18.95 -6.80 -4.76
N ALA A 164 -18.94 -5.84 -5.68
CA ALA A 164 -19.30 -4.45 -5.37
C ALA A 164 -20.75 -4.28 -4.85
N ARG A 165 -21.68 -5.15 -5.29
CA ARG A 165 -23.07 -5.13 -4.83
C ARG A 165 -23.21 -5.54 -3.37
N GLU A 166 -22.41 -6.52 -2.95
CA GLU A 166 -22.45 -7.07 -1.59
C GLU A 166 -21.59 -6.29 -0.60
N ALA A 167 -20.72 -5.42 -1.11
CA ALA A 167 -19.91 -4.50 -0.31
C ALA A 167 -20.79 -3.49 0.43
N THR A 168 -20.40 -3.18 1.66
CA THR A 168 -20.97 -2.15 2.52
C THR A 168 -20.07 -0.90 2.62
N GLY A 169 -18.81 -1.01 2.20
CA GLY A 169 -17.82 0.05 2.25
C GLY A 169 -18.18 1.26 1.37
N VAL A 170 -17.72 2.43 1.82
CA VAL A 170 -17.86 3.71 1.10
C VAL A 170 -16.93 3.77 -0.11
N ASN A 171 -15.73 3.20 0.03
CA ASN A 171 -14.73 3.10 -1.02
C ASN A 171 -14.58 1.64 -1.46
N LEU A 172 -14.36 1.44 -2.76
CA LEU A 172 -14.18 0.14 -3.38
C LEU A 172 -12.77 0.05 -3.94
N LEU A 173 -12.09 -1.06 -3.67
CA LEU A 173 -10.80 -1.43 -4.27
C LEU A 173 -10.97 -2.78 -4.97
N PHE A 174 -10.73 -2.80 -6.28
CA PHE A 174 -10.87 -3.99 -7.11
C PHE A 174 -9.51 -4.66 -7.30
N LEU A 175 -9.37 -5.88 -6.79
CA LEU A 175 -8.13 -6.65 -6.81
C LEU A 175 -8.27 -7.91 -7.66
N HIS A 176 -7.23 -8.25 -8.41
CA HIS A 176 -7.13 -9.54 -9.08
C HIS A 176 -6.54 -10.60 -8.14
N ALA A 177 -6.98 -11.86 -8.25
CA ALA A 177 -6.63 -12.92 -7.29
C ALA A 177 -5.11 -13.25 -7.22
N ASP A 178 -4.33 -12.86 -8.22
CA ASP A 178 -2.87 -13.03 -8.28
C ASP A 178 -2.08 -11.75 -7.98
N GLY A 179 -2.78 -10.64 -7.69
CA GLY A 179 -2.18 -9.36 -7.35
C GLY A 179 -1.89 -9.25 -5.86
N ARG A 180 -0.67 -8.83 -5.52
CA ARG A 180 -0.28 -8.53 -4.13
C ARG A 180 -0.32 -7.03 -3.91
N LEU A 181 -1.11 -6.60 -2.94
CA LEU A 181 -1.22 -5.19 -2.57
C LEU A 181 0.10 -4.67 -1.98
N PRO A 182 0.41 -3.38 -2.20
CA PRO A 182 1.52 -2.72 -1.53
C PRO A 182 1.28 -2.61 -0.03
N ARG A 183 2.35 -2.40 0.74
CA ARG A 183 2.24 -2.02 2.15
C ARG A 183 1.48 -0.69 2.26
N ALA A 184 0.66 -0.52 3.31
CA ALA A 184 -0.16 0.67 3.55
C ALA A 184 -1.09 1.06 2.37
N PHE A 185 -1.58 0.06 1.62
CA PHE A 185 -2.43 0.30 0.45
C PHE A 185 -3.69 1.14 0.79
N ASP A 186 -4.28 0.91 1.94
CA ASP A 186 -5.45 1.58 2.51
C ASP A 186 -5.25 3.10 2.54
N ARG A 187 -4.11 3.54 3.05
CA ARG A 187 -3.78 4.96 3.12
C ARG A 187 -3.53 5.55 1.73
N HIS A 188 -2.81 4.83 0.87
CA HIS A 188 -2.56 5.28 -0.49
C HIS A 188 -3.88 5.50 -1.25
N VAL A 189 -4.87 4.63 -1.03
CA VAL A 189 -6.24 4.79 -1.56
C VAL A 189 -6.88 6.06 -0.97
N LEU A 190 -6.93 6.18 0.36
CA LEU A 190 -7.62 7.29 1.02
C LEU A 190 -7.02 8.66 0.68
N LEU A 191 -5.69 8.79 0.70
CA LEU A 191 -5.01 10.03 0.34
C LEU A 191 -5.27 10.40 -1.12
N THR A 192 -5.20 9.43 -2.03
CA THR A 192 -5.46 9.68 -3.45
C THR A 192 -6.89 10.15 -3.69
N LEU A 193 -7.88 9.53 -3.03
CA LEU A 193 -9.29 9.91 -3.16
C LEU A 193 -9.62 11.23 -2.44
N ALA A 194 -8.81 11.65 -1.47
CA ALA A 194 -8.97 12.94 -0.79
C ALA A 194 -8.44 14.12 -1.63
N GLU A 195 -7.66 13.86 -2.68
CA GLU A 195 -7.15 14.92 -3.55
C GLU A 195 -8.28 15.60 -4.35
N PRO A 196 -8.34 16.93 -4.37
CA PRO A 196 -9.36 17.66 -5.12
C PRO A 196 -9.37 17.29 -6.61
N GLY A 197 -10.54 16.90 -7.12
CA GLY A 197 -10.72 16.54 -8.54
C GLY A 197 -10.40 15.10 -8.90
N THR A 198 -9.83 14.31 -7.97
CA THR A 198 -9.59 12.88 -8.17
C THR A 198 -10.86 12.08 -7.88
N ILE A 199 -11.37 11.37 -8.89
CA ILE A 199 -12.60 10.56 -8.75
C ILE A 199 -12.30 9.07 -8.53
N ALA A 200 -11.13 8.62 -8.96
CA ALA A 200 -10.65 7.24 -8.92
C ALA A 200 -9.12 7.24 -8.97
N GLY A 201 -8.52 6.14 -8.54
CA GLY A 201 -7.10 5.92 -8.71
C GLY A 201 -6.74 4.45 -8.92
N ALA A 202 -5.49 4.21 -9.26
CA ALA A 202 -4.93 2.87 -9.36
C ALA A 202 -3.44 2.87 -8.99
N PHE A 203 -2.92 1.73 -8.58
CA PHE A 203 -1.50 1.52 -8.31
C PHE A 203 -0.70 1.35 -9.61
N ASN A 204 0.61 1.50 -9.55
CA ASN A 204 1.46 1.12 -10.67
C ASN A 204 1.66 -0.40 -10.71
N LEU A 205 1.86 -1.00 -11.89
CA LEU A 205 2.05 -2.45 -12.00
C LEU A 205 3.52 -2.85 -11.85
N GLY A 206 3.80 -3.58 -10.78
CA GLY A 206 5.06 -4.25 -10.50
C GLY A 206 5.04 -5.73 -10.92
N TRP A 207 6.23 -6.29 -11.11
CA TRP A 207 6.42 -7.71 -11.40
C TRP A 207 7.18 -8.39 -10.27
N ASP A 208 6.73 -9.57 -9.85
CA ASP A 208 7.37 -10.41 -8.84
C ASP A 208 8.87 -10.65 -9.12
N VAL A 209 9.22 -10.93 -10.37
CA VAL A 209 10.60 -11.19 -10.84
C VAL A 209 11.52 -9.96 -10.80
N LEU A 210 10.99 -8.77 -10.51
CA LEU A 210 11.80 -7.55 -10.37
C LEU A 210 12.05 -7.17 -8.90
N GLN A 211 11.52 -7.94 -7.94
CA GLN A 211 11.77 -7.69 -6.53
C GLN A 211 13.12 -8.27 -6.10
N GLU A 212 13.91 -7.45 -5.39
CA GLU A 212 15.27 -7.81 -4.91
C GLU A 212 15.28 -8.99 -3.93
N ASP A 213 14.16 -9.23 -3.25
CA ASP A 213 14.05 -10.21 -2.16
C ASP A 213 13.84 -11.66 -2.64
N GLN A 214 13.68 -11.89 -3.95
CA GLN A 214 13.52 -13.22 -4.52
C GLN A 214 14.72 -13.62 -5.37
N ARG A 215 15.29 -14.81 -5.10
CA ARG A 215 16.25 -15.47 -5.99
C ARG A 215 15.55 -15.73 -7.33
N ASN A 216 15.81 -14.86 -8.30
CA ASN A 216 15.20 -14.94 -9.61
C ASN A 216 16.14 -15.67 -10.58
N ASP A 217 15.77 -16.89 -10.97
CA ASP A 217 16.42 -17.66 -12.07
C ASP A 217 16.12 -17.07 -13.46
N CYS A 218 15.60 -15.84 -13.52
CA CYS A 218 15.16 -15.22 -14.76
C CYS A 218 16.31 -14.41 -15.38
N SER A 219 16.58 -14.66 -16.66
CA SER A 219 17.65 -13.97 -17.41
C SER A 219 17.54 -12.45 -17.29
N TRP A 220 18.68 -11.80 -17.09
CA TRP A 220 18.79 -10.33 -17.01
C TRP A 220 18.14 -9.63 -18.21
N LEU A 221 18.17 -10.26 -19.40
CA LEU A 221 17.51 -9.74 -20.61
C LEU A 221 15.99 -9.62 -20.43
N VAL A 222 15.37 -10.62 -19.81
CA VAL A 222 13.93 -10.61 -19.54
C VAL A 222 13.60 -9.54 -18.50
N GLN A 223 14.43 -9.40 -17.47
CA GLN A 223 14.26 -8.34 -16.47
C GLN A 223 14.37 -6.94 -17.09
N ALA A 224 15.34 -6.72 -17.98
CA ALA A 224 15.48 -5.48 -18.73
C ALA A 224 14.26 -5.18 -19.61
N GLN A 225 13.71 -6.20 -20.29
CA GLN A 225 12.48 -6.07 -21.08
C GLN A 225 11.28 -5.71 -20.21
N LEU A 226 11.13 -6.33 -19.03
CA LEU A 226 10.05 -6.02 -18.10
C LEU A 226 10.16 -4.59 -17.55
N ARG A 227 11.37 -4.15 -17.17
CA ARG A 227 11.63 -2.76 -16.73
C ARG A 227 11.33 -1.75 -17.84
N LEU A 228 11.75 -2.03 -19.07
CA LEU A 228 11.44 -1.17 -20.21
C LEU A 228 9.94 -1.13 -20.49
N GLY A 229 9.24 -2.26 -20.41
CA GLY A 229 7.78 -2.31 -20.53
C GLY A 229 7.05 -1.52 -19.45
N GLN A 230 7.55 -1.52 -18.21
CA GLN A 230 7.03 -0.67 -17.13
C GLN A 230 7.25 0.82 -17.40
N LEU A 231 8.45 1.19 -17.88
CA LEU A 231 8.77 2.58 -18.22
C LEU A 231 7.89 3.09 -19.36
N MET A 232 7.74 2.29 -20.42
CA MET A 232 6.87 2.62 -21.56
C MET A 232 5.42 2.81 -21.13
N ARG A 233 4.95 1.98 -20.20
CA ARG A 233 3.61 2.10 -19.63
C ARG A 233 3.45 3.36 -18.78
N LEU A 234 4.44 3.64 -17.91
CA LEU A 234 4.46 4.87 -17.11
C LEU A 234 4.44 6.11 -18.01
N ALA A 235 5.19 6.09 -19.10
CA ALA A 235 5.16 7.13 -20.12
C ALA A 235 3.79 7.24 -20.79
N SER A 236 3.14 6.11 -21.09
CA SER A 236 1.81 6.10 -21.72
C SER A 236 0.72 6.74 -20.85
N TYR A 237 0.85 6.68 -19.51
CA TYR A 237 -0.12 7.30 -18.61
C TYR A 237 -0.19 8.82 -18.76
N LYS A 238 0.88 9.48 -19.20
CA LYS A 238 0.85 10.92 -19.50
C LYS A 238 -0.06 11.27 -20.67
N PHE A 239 -0.41 10.28 -21.50
CA PHE A 239 -1.20 10.47 -22.72
C PHE A 239 -2.59 9.87 -22.61
N THR A 240 -2.75 8.76 -21.87
CA THR A 240 -4.01 8.01 -21.84
C THR A 240 -4.70 8.03 -20.49
N GLU A 241 -4.00 8.36 -19.40
CA GLU A 241 -4.50 8.32 -18.01
C GLU A 241 -5.26 7.02 -17.63
N THR A 242 -5.04 5.92 -18.36
CA THR A 242 -5.89 4.73 -18.25
C THR A 242 -5.28 3.71 -17.29
N ALA A 243 -6.06 3.29 -16.29
CA ALA A 243 -5.72 2.12 -15.49
C ALA A 243 -6.20 0.84 -16.15
N PHE A 244 -5.36 -0.20 -16.11
CA PHE A 244 -5.75 -1.56 -16.46
C PHE A 244 -6.11 -2.36 -15.21
N GLY A 245 -6.94 -3.38 -15.34
CA GLY A 245 -7.59 -4.05 -14.19
C GLY A 245 -6.62 -4.73 -13.22
N ASP A 246 -5.38 -4.98 -13.62
CA ASP A 246 -4.37 -5.62 -12.78
C ASP A 246 -3.68 -4.61 -11.85
N GLN A 247 -4.00 -3.31 -11.98
CA GLN A 247 -3.41 -2.20 -11.26
C GLN A 247 -4.08 -1.88 -9.93
N GLY A 248 -5.10 -2.63 -9.52
CA GLY A 248 -5.84 -2.34 -8.30
C GLY A 248 -6.63 -1.04 -8.42
N LEU A 249 -7.65 -1.02 -9.26
CA LEU A 249 -8.51 0.17 -9.46
C LEU A 249 -9.34 0.44 -8.20
N PHE A 250 -9.35 1.67 -7.71
CA PHE A 250 -10.13 2.07 -6.54
C PHE A 250 -10.86 3.39 -6.75
N MET A 251 -12.02 3.53 -6.11
CA MET A 251 -12.89 4.71 -6.21
C MET A 251 -13.95 4.70 -5.11
N SER A 252 -14.68 5.81 -4.94
CA SER A 252 -15.89 5.80 -4.11
C SER A 252 -17.00 4.97 -4.75
N ARG A 253 -17.87 4.35 -3.94
CA ARG A 253 -19.07 3.66 -4.44
C ARG A 253 -19.94 4.56 -5.32
N GLN A 254 -20.09 5.82 -4.92
CA GLN A 254 -20.87 6.79 -5.68
C GLN A 254 -20.26 7.01 -7.07
N THR A 255 -18.93 7.11 -7.17
CA THR A 255 -18.23 7.22 -8.46
C THR A 255 -18.43 5.95 -9.28
N PHE A 256 -18.29 4.78 -8.66
CA PHE A 256 -18.47 3.48 -9.33
C PHE A 256 -19.86 3.33 -9.96
N ASP A 257 -20.91 3.71 -9.23
CA ASP A 257 -22.29 3.68 -9.72
C ASP A 257 -22.54 4.73 -10.82
N LYS A 258 -22.01 5.96 -10.65
CA LYS A 258 -22.11 7.02 -11.67
C LYS A 258 -21.40 6.68 -12.97
N ALA A 259 -20.25 6.00 -12.89
CA ALA A 259 -19.47 5.58 -14.06
C ALA A 259 -20.10 4.40 -14.83
N GLY A 260 -21.22 3.84 -14.36
CA GLY A 260 -21.94 2.77 -15.04
C GLY A 260 -21.45 1.35 -14.71
N ARG A 261 -20.59 1.19 -13.70
CA ARG A 261 -20.02 -0.10 -13.25
C ARG A 261 -19.21 -0.81 -14.36
N PHE A 262 -18.72 -2.03 -14.10
CA PHE A 262 -18.01 -2.78 -15.15
C PHE A 262 -18.99 -3.31 -16.20
N PRO A 263 -18.73 -3.10 -17.51
CA PRO A 263 -19.57 -3.68 -18.55
C PRO A 263 -19.42 -5.21 -18.58
N PRO A 264 -20.43 -5.95 -19.06
CA PRO A 264 -20.43 -7.41 -19.10
C PRO A 264 -19.59 -7.99 -20.25
N TYR A 265 -18.48 -7.34 -20.62
CA TYR A 265 -17.59 -7.79 -21.68
C TYR A 265 -16.71 -8.96 -21.23
N ARG A 266 -16.27 -9.78 -22.19
CA ARG A 266 -15.32 -10.87 -21.95
C ARG A 266 -13.86 -10.40 -21.84
N LEU A 267 -13.57 -9.23 -22.40
CA LEU A 267 -12.28 -8.57 -22.44
C LEU A 267 -12.53 -7.06 -22.54
N MET A 268 -11.59 -6.23 -22.08
CA MET A 268 -11.65 -4.75 -22.11
C MET A 268 -12.69 -4.13 -21.18
N GLU A 269 -13.28 -4.87 -20.25
CA GLU A 269 -14.23 -4.33 -19.28
C GLU A 269 -13.58 -3.33 -18.31
N ASP A 270 -12.32 -3.57 -17.96
CA ASP A 270 -11.49 -2.69 -17.14
C ASP A 270 -11.10 -1.41 -17.88
N TYR A 271 -10.76 -1.56 -19.16
CA TYR A 271 -10.43 -0.44 -20.04
C TYR A 271 -11.63 0.48 -20.26
N GLU A 272 -12.80 -0.09 -20.58
CA GLU A 272 -14.03 0.70 -20.73
C GLU A 272 -14.45 1.37 -19.42
N MET A 273 -14.27 0.69 -18.28
CA MET A 273 -14.50 1.31 -16.97
C MET A 273 -13.58 2.51 -16.75
N ALA A 274 -12.29 2.38 -17.05
CA ALA A 274 -11.34 3.49 -16.92
C ALA A 274 -11.72 4.66 -17.84
N MET A 275 -12.12 4.39 -19.09
CA MET A 275 -12.64 5.43 -20.00
C MET A 275 -13.91 6.10 -19.48
N ASN A 276 -14.84 5.33 -18.91
CA ASN A 276 -16.07 5.87 -18.33
C ASN A 276 -15.78 6.74 -17.11
N LEU A 277 -14.79 6.37 -16.29
CA LEU A 277 -14.34 7.19 -15.18
C LEU A 277 -13.78 8.51 -15.67
N GLN A 278 -12.88 8.50 -16.66
CA GLN A 278 -12.28 9.72 -17.22
C GLN A 278 -13.30 10.73 -17.76
N ARG A 279 -14.48 10.29 -18.19
CA ARG A 279 -15.59 11.19 -18.58
C ARG A 279 -16.17 11.99 -17.40
N HIS A 280 -15.95 11.55 -16.16
CA HIS A 280 -16.51 12.13 -14.95
C HIS A 280 -15.47 12.86 -14.07
N GLY A 281 -14.17 12.77 -14.40
CA GLY A 281 -13.11 13.42 -13.63
C GLY A 281 -11.73 12.76 -13.84
N HIS A 282 -10.76 13.17 -13.03
CA HIS A 282 -9.38 12.71 -13.15
C HIS A 282 -9.17 11.35 -12.47
N LEU A 283 -8.55 10.41 -13.20
CA LEU A 283 -8.13 9.12 -12.70
C LEU A 283 -6.62 9.17 -12.39
N LYS A 284 -6.26 9.08 -11.11
CA LYS A 284 -4.86 9.20 -10.68
C LYS A 284 -4.16 7.85 -10.59
N ILE A 285 -3.08 7.68 -11.35
CA ILE A 285 -2.16 6.54 -11.18
C ILE A 285 -1.09 6.91 -10.16
N ILE A 286 -0.95 6.13 -9.08
CA ILE A 286 0.11 6.30 -8.08
C ILE A 286 1.40 5.71 -8.65
N GLN A 287 2.35 6.55 -9.06
CA GLN A 287 3.51 6.13 -9.84
C GLN A 287 4.52 5.31 -9.04
N ASP A 288 4.72 5.66 -7.76
CA ASP A 288 5.78 5.10 -6.90
C ASP A 288 5.31 3.93 -6.03
N VAL A 289 4.04 3.54 -6.13
CA VAL A 289 3.44 2.48 -5.32
C VAL A 289 2.99 1.35 -6.22
N PHE A 290 3.58 0.18 -6.02
CA PHE A 290 3.43 -0.94 -6.93
C PHE A 290 2.53 -2.04 -6.36
N ILE A 291 1.52 -2.42 -7.14
CA ILE A 291 0.84 -3.70 -6.98
C ILE A 291 1.63 -4.77 -7.73
N ILE A 292 1.88 -5.91 -7.12
CA ILE A 292 2.80 -6.90 -7.66
C ILE A 292 2.02 -8.04 -8.28
N ALA A 293 2.16 -8.20 -9.59
CA ALA A 293 1.57 -9.29 -10.35
C ALA A 293 2.63 -10.30 -10.80
N SER A 294 2.19 -11.51 -11.16
CA SER A 294 3.10 -12.55 -11.61
C SER A 294 3.56 -12.37 -13.06
N ALA A 295 4.88 -12.32 -13.28
CA ALA A 295 5.46 -12.22 -14.62
C ALA A 295 5.39 -13.52 -15.43
N ARG A 296 4.90 -14.63 -14.84
CA ARG A 296 4.89 -15.98 -15.44
C ARG A 296 4.35 -16.02 -16.87
N ARG A 297 3.25 -15.30 -17.13
CA ARG A 297 2.63 -15.23 -18.45
C ARG A 297 3.52 -14.55 -19.49
N LEU A 298 4.16 -13.44 -19.12
CA LEU A 298 5.05 -12.69 -20.00
C LEU A 298 6.30 -13.49 -20.32
N ILE A 299 6.84 -14.22 -19.35
CA ILE A 299 7.98 -15.11 -19.54
C ILE A 299 7.62 -16.23 -20.53
N LYS A 300 6.48 -16.89 -20.35
CA LYS A 300 6.05 -18.01 -21.21
C LYS A 300 5.71 -17.59 -22.64
N LYS A 301 5.04 -16.45 -22.83
CA LYS A 301 4.57 -15.99 -24.16
C LYS A 301 5.54 -15.02 -24.85
N GLY A 302 6.54 -14.51 -24.14
CA GLY A 302 7.45 -13.46 -24.58
C GLY A 302 6.91 -12.05 -24.26
N VAL A 303 7.74 -11.23 -23.60
CA VAL A 303 7.37 -9.88 -23.12
C VAL A 303 6.86 -9.00 -24.27
N TRP A 304 7.62 -8.92 -25.36
CA TRP A 304 7.27 -8.09 -26.53
C TRP A 304 6.06 -8.59 -27.28
N LYS A 305 5.86 -9.91 -27.35
CA LYS A 305 4.69 -10.49 -28.00
C LYS A 305 3.42 -10.14 -27.22
N VAL A 306 3.46 -10.23 -25.90
CA VAL A 306 2.32 -9.84 -25.04
C VAL A 306 2.08 -8.34 -25.12
N ALA A 307 3.14 -7.52 -25.09
CA ALA A 307 3.03 -6.08 -25.26
C ALA A 307 2.39 -5.70 -26.60
N LEU A 308 2.84 -6.29 -27.71
CA LEU A 308 2.27 -6.06 -29.04
C LEU A 308 0.79 -6.48 -29.10
N ILE A 309 0.43 -7.65 -28.57
CA ILE A 309 -0.96 -8.10 -28.53
C ILE A 309 -1.81 -7.08 -27.75
N ASN A 310 -1.35 -6.63 -26.59
CA ASN A 310 -2.09 -5.63 -25.80
C ASN A 310 -2.25 -4.30 -26.56
N CYS A 311 -1.21 -3.84 -27.26
CA CYS A 311 -1.31 -2.65 -28.12
C CYS A 311 -2.33 -2.84 -29.26
N LEU A 312 -2.34 -4.01 -29.91
CA LEU A 312 -3.31 -4.33 -30.97
C LEU A 312 -4.74 -4.40 -30.43
N LEU A 313 -4.93 -4.91 -29.21
CA LEU A 313 -6.25 -4.92 -28.55
C LEU A 313 -6.75 -3.50 -28.26
N ILE A 314 -5.89 -2.64 -27.70
CA ILE A 314 -6.23 -1.24 -27.43
C ILE A 314 -6.53 -0.49 -28.74
N LEU A 315 -5.69 -0.67 -29.77
CA LEU A 315 -5.91 -0.07 -31.08
C LEU A 315 -7.23 -0.56 -31.71
N GLY A 316 -7.47 -1.88 -31.67
CA GLY A 316 -8.69 -2.52 -32.13
C GLY A 316 -9.93 -1.95 -31.44
N TYR A 317 -9.83 -1.72 -30.14
CA TYR A 317 -10.91 -1.10 -29.36
C TYR A 317 -11.15 0.35 -29.79
N HIS A 318 -10.10 1.16 -29.99
CA HIS A 318 -10.23 2.55 -30.45
C HIS A 318 -10.82 2.68 -31.86
N ILE A 319 -10.55 1.73 -32.75
CA ILE A 319 -11.20 1.67 -34.08
C ILE A 319 -12.59 1.02 -34.02
N SER A 320 -13.19 0.92 -32.82
CA SER A 320 -14.55 0.43 -32.56
C SER A 320 -14.78 -1.05 -32.90
N VAL A 321 -13.74 -1.90 -32.87
CA VAL A 321 -13.96 -3.36 -32.91
C VAL A 321 -14.64 -3.79 -31.61
N HIS A 322 -15.74 -4.52 -31.75
CA HIS A 322 -16.50 -5.00 -30.60
C HIS A 322 -15.63 -5.85 -29.65
N PRO A 323 -15.69 -5.66 -28.31
CA PRO A 323 -14.82 -6.35 -27.35
C PRO A 323 -14.92 -7.87 -27.40
N ASP A 324 -16.09 -8.43 -27.69
CA ASP A 324 -16.25 -9.87 -27.85
C ASP A 324 -15.48 -10.44 -29.06
N THR A 325 -15.27 -9.64 -30.11
CA THR A 325 -14.45 -10.03 -31.26
C THR A 325 -12.98 -10.05 -30.87
N LEU A 326 -12.53 -9.04 -30.10
CA LEU A 326 -11.19 -8.99 -29.53
C LEU A 326 -10.94 -10.15 -28.56
N ALA A 327 -11.94 -10.53 -27.77
CA ALA A 327 -11.87 -11.66 -26.86
C ALA A 327 -11.65 -13.00 -27.61
N ARG A 328 -12.32 -13.21 -28.76
CA ARG A 328 -12.08 -14.40 -29.59
C ARG A 328 -10.64 -14.46 -30.09
N PHE A 329 -10.12 -13.34 -30.61
CA PHE A 329 -8.72 -13.26 -31.04
C PHE A 329 -7.73 -13.54 -29.91
N TYR A 330 -8.03 -13.10 -28.69
CA TYR A 330 -7.14 -13.24 -27.55
C TYR A 330 -7.15 -14.63 -26.90
N TYR A 331 -8.33 -15.25 -26.80
CA TYR A 331 -8.51 -16.54 -26.13
C TYR A 331 -8.43 -17.75 -27.08
N GLY A 332 -8.59 -17.54 -28.39
CA GLY A 332 -8.71 -18.61 -29.39
C GLY A 332 -10.18 -18.96 -29.63
#